data_AF-A0A5C7XD19-F1
#
_entry.id   AF-A0A5C7XD19-F1
#
_cell.length_a   1.000
_cell.length_b   1.000
_cell.length_c   1.000
_cell.angle_alpha   90.00
_cell.angle_beta   90.00
_cell.angle_gamma   90.00
#
_symmetry.space_group_name_H-M   'P 1'
#
loop_
_entity.id
_entity.type
_entity.pdbx_description
1 polymer ?
#
loop_
_entity_poly.entity_id
_entity_poly.type
_entity_poly.pdbx_seq_one_letter_code
_entity_poly.pdbx_strand_id
1 'polypeptide(L)'
;MKESKIKYEDIKIICEKLVAEGEKPTAGLIRNILGYGSYTTITDHLRRWNKTLPTINLDRDEIAEEIITPLKNLFQKKFDNCFRDYQFKIIELNKQLNETYDEKIQAEVLYEAQAVLIDKLSTENIALRSEIDLLKAKLTILDDK
;
A
#
# COMPACT_ATOMS: atom_id res chain seq x y z
N MET A 1 -33.27 14.89 34.93
CA MET A 1 -32.84 14.35 33.63
C MET A 1 -34.04 14.32 32.70
N LYS A 2 -34.00 14.98 31.54
CA LYS A 2 -35.09 14.94 30.57
C LYS A 2 -35.07 13.56 29.89
N GLU A 3 -36.02 12.70 30.22
CA GLU A 3 -36.37 11.55 29.40
C GLU A 3 -37.05 12.06 28.13
N SER A 4 -36.25 12.51 27.15
CA SER A 4 -36.77 12.79 25.81
C SER A 4 -37.13 11.45 25.18
N LYS A 5 -38.42 11.11 25.18
CA LYS A 5 -38.95 9.99 24.38
C LYS A 5 -38.59 10.26 22.92
N ILE A 6 -37.65 9.49 22.37
CA ILE A 6 -37.35 9.49 20.94
C ILE A 6 -38.62 9.10 20.20
N LYS A 7 -38.96 9.83 19.13
CA LYS A 7 -40.08 9.47 18.27
C LYS A 7 -39.59 8.59 17.13
N TYR A 8 -40.51 7.77 16.63
CA TYR A 8 -40.26 6.93 15.46
C TYR A 8 -39.85 7.77 14.23
N GLU A 9 -40.45 8.95 14.05
CA GLU A 9 -40.20 9.80 12.87
C GLU A 9 -38.76 10.30 12.81
N ASP A 10 -38.17 10.63 13.97
CA ASP A 10 -36.78 11.08 14.05
C ASP A 10 -35.82 9.98 13.56
N ILE A 11 -36.11 8.72 13.91
CA ILE A 11 -35.32 7.57 13.47
C ILE A 11 -35.56 7.27 11.99
N LYS A 12 -36.80 7.38 11.51
CA LYS A 12 -37.13 7.18 10.11
C LYS A 12 -36.36 8.14 9.20
N ILE A 13 -36.35 9.43 9.51
CA ILE A 13 -35.64 10.46 8.74
C ILE A 13 -34.13 10.15 8.67
N ILE A 14 -33.54 9.74 9.79
CA ILE A 14 -32.11 9.40 9.85
C ILE A 14 -31.81 8.13 9.05
N CYS A 15 -32.66 7.10 9.17
CA CYS A 15 -32.50 5.88 8.39
C CYS A 15 -32.62 6.15 6.89
N GLU A 16 -33.57 6.98 6.45
CA GLU A 16 -33.73 7.37 5.04
C GLU A 16 -32.50 8.13 4.54
N LYS A 17 -31.94 9.04 5.35
CA LYS A 17 -30.72 9.77 5.03
C LYS A 17 -29.51 8.82 4.87
N LEU A 18 -29.32 7.90 5.82
CA LEU A 18 -28.22 6.93 5.78
C LEU A 18 -28.30 6.01 4.55
N VAL A 19 -29.51 5.56 4.20
CA VAL A 19 -29.70 4.74 2.99
C VAL A 19 -29.41 5.53 1.72
N ALA A 20 -29.81 6.81 1.66
CA ALA A 20 -29.50 7.67 0.51
C ALA A 20 -27.99 7.89 0.33
N GLU A 21 -27.24 7.87 1.43
CA GLU A 21 -25.77 7.96 1.45
C GLU A 21 -25.08 6.61 1.18
N GLY A 22 -25.84 5.51 1.02
CA GLY A 22 -25.32 4.16 0.79
C GLY A 22 -24.80 3.47 2.06
N GLU A 23 -25.04 4.04 3.24
CA GLU A 23 -24.66 3.48 4.53
C GLU A 23 -25.77 2.63 5.16
N LYS A 24 -25.37 1.62 5.93
CA LYS A 24 -26.32 0.73 6.61
C LYS A 24 -26.78 1.34 7.95
N PRO A 25 -28.08 1.64 8.13
CA PRO A 25 -28.58 2.18 9.38
C PRO A 25 -28.43 1.17 10.52
N THR A 26 -27.55 1.49 11.46
CA THR A 26 -27.29 0.70 12.68
C THR A 26 -27.64 1.52 13.91
N ALA A 27 -28.11 0.87 14.97
CA ALA A 27 -28.55 1.55 16.19
C ALA A 27 -27.44 2.42 16.82
N GLY A 28 -26.17 2.00 16.73
CA GLY A 28 -25.03 2.80 17.16
C GLY A 28 -24.83 4.08 16.33
N LEU A 29 -24.92 3.97 15.00
CA LEU A 29 -24.77 5.11 14.10
C LEU A 29 -25.92 6.13 14.27
N ILE A 30 -27.16 5.62 14.37
CA ILE A 30 -28.34 6.45 14.63
C ILE A 30 -28.24 7.16 15.97
N ARG A 31 -27.73 6.49 17.01
CA ARG A 31 -27.48 7.10 18.32
C ARG A 31 -26.41 8.18 18.26
N ASN A 32 -25.33 7.97 17.50
CA ASN A 32 -24.28 8.97 17.33
C ASN A 32 -24.81 10.24 16.63
N ILE A 33 -25.72 10.08 15.67
CA ILE A 33 -26.35 11.19 14.95
C ILE A 33 -27.37 11.92 15.84
N LEU A 34 -28.18 11.20 16.61
CA LEU A 34 -29.18 11.80 17.52
C LEU A 34 -28.54 12.41 18.77
N GLY A 35 -27.45 11.84 19.28
CA GLY A 35 -26.77 12.29 20.51
C GLY A 35 -27.51 11.97 21.81
N TYR A 36 -28.71 11.36 21.77
CA TYR A 36 -29.49 11.01 22.95
C TYR A 36 -30.37 9.76 22.74
N GLY A 37 -30.92 9.27 23.87
CA GLY A 37 -31.87 8.17 23.99
C GLY A 37 -31.27 6.75 24.06
N SER A 38 -32.08 5.81 24.55
CA SER A 38 -31.62 4.46 24.91
C SER A 38 -31.44 3.57 23.68
N TYR A 39 -30.48 2.67 23.76
CA TYR A 39 -30.20 1.71 22.69
C TYR A 39 -31.40 0.79 22.41
N THR A 40 -32.16 0.45 23.46
CA THR A 40 -33.38 -0.36 23.37
C THR A 40 -34.45 0.33 22.53
N THR A 41 -34.78 1.60 22.85
CA THR A 41 -35.80 2.37 22.11
C THR A 41 -35.39 2.62 20.66
N ILE A 42 -34.10 2.89 20.40
CA ILE A 42 -33.59 3.05 19.03
C ILE A 42 -33.72 1.73 18.26
N THR A 43 -33.36 0.60 18.88
CA THR A 43 -33.45 -0.72 18.25
C THR A 43 -34.90 -1.10 17.91
N ASP A 44 -35.84 -0.77 18.79
CA ASP A 44 -37.27 -1.05 18.57
C ASP A 44 -37.84 -0.26 17.39
N HIS A 45 -37.52 1.03 17.30
CA HIS A 45 -37.91 1.87 16.17
C HIS A 45 -37.19 1.47 14.88
N LEU A 46 -35.91 1.10 14.93
CA LEU A 46 -35.17 0.60 13.78
C LEU A 46 -35.77 -0.72 13.26
N ARG A 47 -36.15 -1.64 14.15
CA ARG A 47 -36.86 -2.87 13.78
C ARG A 47 -38.21 -2.57 13.13
N ARG A 48 -38.95 -1.59 13.65
CA ARG A 48 -40.21 -1.14 13.06
C ARG A 48 -40.00 -0.58 11.66
N TRP A 49 -38.98 0.26 11.47
CA TRP A 49 -38.64 0.83 10.17
C TRP A 49 -38.20 -0.23 9.15
N ASN A 50 -37.37 -1.19 9.56
CA ASN A 50 -36.97 -2.31 8.70
C ASN A 50 -38.16 -3.14 8.21
N LYS A 51 -39.22 -3.28 9.03
CA LYS A 51 -40.46 -3.95 8.62
C LYS A 51 -41.32 -3.13 7.66
N THR A 52 -41.13 -1.81 7.61
CA THR A 52 -41.84 -0.94 6.65
C THR A 52 -41.16 -0.86 5.30
N LEU A 53 -39.88 -1.28 5.19
CA LEU A 53 -39.24 -1.42 3.90
C LEU A 53 -39.95 -2.51 3.10
N PRO A 54 -40.22 -2.28 1.81
CA PRO A 54 -40.81 -3.31 0.98
C PRO A 54 -39.91 -4.53 1.04
N THR A 55 -40.45 -5.68 1.44
CA THR A 55 -39.80 -6.97 1.18
C THR A 55 -39.75 -7.12 -0.33
N ILE A 56 -38.63 -6.72 -0.93
CA ILE A 56 -38.34 -7.02 -2.32
C ILE A 56 -38.17 -8.53 -2.36
N ASN A 57 -39.25 -9.23 -2.69
CA ASN A 57 -39.18 -10.62 -3.09
C ASN A 57 -38.59 -10.56 -4.51
N LEU A 58 -37.26 -10.51 -4.58
CA LEU A 58 -36.55 -10.71 -5.83
C LEU A 58 -36.82 -12.16 -6.21
N ASP A 59 -37.89 -12.42 -6.95
CA ASP A 59 -37.94 -13.62 -7.79
C ASP A 59 -36.66 -13.53 -8.63
N ARG A 60 -35.67 -14.38 -8.29
CA ARG A 60 -34.31 -14.32 -8.83
C ARG A 60 -34.27 -14.60 -10.34
N ASP A 61 -35.41 -14.96 -10.93
CA ASP A 61 -35.50 -15.58 -12.24
C ASP A 61 -35.80 -14.59 -13.38
N GLU A 62 -36.02 -13.29 -13.12
CA GLU A 62 -36.26 -12.30 -14.18
C GLU A 62 -35.47 -10.99 -14.00
N ILE A 63 -34.16 -11.07 -13.78
CA ILE A 63 -33.31 -9.93 -14.14
C ILE A 63 -33.15 -9.97 -15.66
N ALA A 64 -33.70 -8.98 -16.36
CA ALA A 64 -33.65 -8.89 -17.81
C ALA A 64 -32.21 -9.06 -18.34
N GLU A 65 -32.04 -9.93 -19.34
CA GLU A 65 -30.76 -10.23 -19.98
C GLU A 65 -30.08 -8.97 -20.56
N GLU A 66 -30.91 -7.97 -20.89
CA GLU A 66 -30.51 -6.62 -21.32
C GLU A 66 -29.69 -5.85 -20.29
N ILE A 67 -29.80 -6.15 -18.99
CA ILE A 67 -29.01 -5.52 -17.92
C ILE A 67 -27.81 -6.40 -17.55
N ILE A 68 -28.02 -7.72 -17.50
CA ILE A 68 -26.96 -8.68 -17.14
C ILE A 68 -25.82 -8.61 -18.14
N THR A 69 -26.11 -8.55 -19.44
CA THR A 69 -25.09 -8.60 -20.50
C THR A 69 -24.19 -7.37 -20.49
N PRO A 70 -24.70 -6.12 -20.48
CA PRO A 70 -23.85 -4.94 -20.35
C PRO A 70 -23.07 -4.91 -19.04
N LEU A 71 -23.69 -5.31 -17.93
CA LEU A 71 -23.03 -5.34 -16.64
C LEU A 71 -21.85 -6.34 -16.64
N LYS A 72 -22.07 -7.56 -17.17
CA LYS A 72 -21.02 -8.56 -17.36
C LYS A 72 -19.90 -8.02 -18.25
N ASN A 73 -20.23 -7.38 -19.37
CA ASN A 73 -19.24 -6.79 -20.27
C ASN A 73 -18.44 -5.66 -19.62
N LEU A 74 -19.09 -4.81 -18.82
CA LEU A 74 -18.42 -3.75 -18.06
C LEU A 74 -17.47 -4.33 -17.01
N PHE A 75 -17.92 -5.34 -16.26
CA PHE A 75 -17.08 -6.04 -15.29
C PHE A 75 -15.91 -6.74 -15.96
N GLN A 76 -16.16 -7.47 -17.05
CA GLN A 76 -15.13 -8.14 -17.82
C GLN A 76 -14.09 -7.14 -18.32
N LYS A 77 -14.52 -6.04 -18.92
CA LYS A 77 -13.62 -4.98 -19.40
C LYS A 77 -12.81 -4.34 -18.26
N LYS A 78 -13.43 -4.06 -17.12
CA LYS A 78 -12.73 -3.51 -15.95
C LYS A 78 -11.73 -4.51 -15.38
N PHE A 79 -12.10 -5.78 -15.31
CA PHE A 79 -11.24 -6.85 -14.86
C PHE A 79 -10.05 -7.04 -15.80
N ASP A 80 -10.29 -7.13 -17.11
CA ASP A 80 -9.25 -7.32 -18.12
C ASP A 80 -8.23 -6.17 -18.13
N ASN A 81 -8.70 -4.93 -18.00
CA ASN A 81 -7.82 -3.76 -17.90
C ASN A 81 -6.97 -3.82 -16.63
N CYS A 82 -7.61 -4.04 -15.47
CA CYS A 82 -6.92 -4.14 -14.19
C CYS A 82 -5.89 -5.28 -14.20
N PHE A 83 -6.29 -6.45 -14.69
CA PHE A 83 -5.43 -7.62 -14.80
C PHE A 83 -4.23 -7.34 -15.71
N ARG A 84 -4.45 -6.68 -16.86
CA ARG A 84 -3.36 -6.28 -17.76
C ARG A 84 -2.37 -5.33 -17.10
N ASP A 85 -2.86 -4.33 -16.37
CA ASP A 85 -2.01 -3.38 -15.66
C ASP A 85 -1.14 -4.08 -14.61
N TYR A 86 -1.74 -5.01 -13.85
CA TYR A 86 -0.98 -5.84 -12.90
C TYR A 86 0.05 -6.73 -13.57
N GLN A 87 -0.29 -7.38 -14.68
CA GLN A 87 0.65 -8.21 -15.44
C GLN A 87 1.83 -7.37 -15.94
N PHE A 88 1.56 -6.18 -16.48
CA PHE A 88 2.61 -5.25 -16.91
C PHE A 88 3.49 -4.85 -15.72
N LYS A 89 2.89 -4.57 -14.56
CA LYS A 89 3.64 -4.19 -13.36
C LYS A 89 4.54 -5.31 -12.84
N ILE A 90 4.09 -6.56 -12.89
CA ILE A 90 4.90 -7.72 -12.51
C ILE A 90 6.12 -7.84 -13.43
N ILE A 91 5.92 -7.70 -14.74
CA ILE A 91 7.02 -7.76 -15.73
C ILE A 91 8.01 -6.62 -15.49
N GLU A 92 7.51 -5.40 -15.28
CA GLU A 92 8.34 -4.22 -14.99
C GLU A 92 9.17 -4.40 -13.71
N LEU A 93 8.55 -4.86 -12.62
CA LEU A 93 9.23 -5.08 -11.36
C LEU A 93 10.30 -6.17 -11.47
N ASN A 94 10.01 -7.27 -12.18
CA ASN A 94 11.01 -8.32 -12.42
C ASN A 94 12.18 -7.80 -13.26
N LYS A 95 11.92 -6.94 -14.24
CA LYS A 95 12.97 -6.30 -15.03
C LYS A 95 13.86 -5.41 -14.15
N GLN A 96 13.27 -4.52 -13.36
CA GLN A 96 14.00 -3.65 -12.43
C GLN A 96 14.83 -4.46 -11.42
N LEU A 97 14.25 -5.56 -10.91
CA LEU A 97 14.93 -6.45 -9.99
C LEU A 97 16.19 -7.05 -10.63
N ASN A 98 16.07 -7.58 -11.85
CA ASN A 98 17.20 -8.15 -12.58
C ASN A 98 18.28 -7.09 -12.90
N GLU A 99 17.88 -5.91 -13.38
CA GLU A 99 18.82 -4.80 -13.63
C GLU A 99 19.58 -4.40 -12.36
N THR A 100 18.89 -4.30 -11.24
CA THR A 100 19.51 -3.99 -9.94
C THR A 100 20.48 -5.11 -9.50
N TYR A 101 20.14 -6.37 -9.72
CA TYR A 101 21.03 -7.49 -9.42
C TYR A 101 22.29 -7.46 -10.29
N ASP A 102 22.16 -7.18 -11.58
CA ASP A 102 23.28 -7.09 -12.51
C ASP A 102 24.21 -5.91 -12.12
N GLU A 103 23.64 -4.74 -11.82
CA GLU A 103 24.39 -3.58 -11.33
C GLU A 103 25.13 -3.88 -10.02
N LYS A 104 24.47 -4.58 -9.09
CA LYS A 104 25.11 -5.00 -7.83
C LYS A 104 26.31 -5.91 -8.10
N ILE A 105 26.15 -6.92 -8.95
CA ILE A 105 27.23 -7.86 -9.30
C ILE A 105 28.41 -7.11 -9.92
N GLN A 106 28.13 -6.19 -10.85
CA GLN A 106 29.18 -5.37 -11.47
C GLN A 106 29.91 -4.50 -10.44
N ALA A 107 29.19 -3.86 -9.53
CA ALA A 107 29.78 -3.05 -8.47
C ALA A 107 30.65 -3.90 -7.52
N GLU A 108 30.22 -5.11 -7.18
CA GLU A 108 30.98 -6.03 -6.32
C GLU A 108 32.30 -6.46 -6.97
N VAL A 109 32.28 -6.82 -8.27
CA VAL A 109 33.49 -7.13 -9.04
C VAL A 109 34.44 -5.94 -9.12
N LEU A 110 33.93 -4.73 -9.34
CA LEU A 110 34.75 -3.51 -9.38
C LEU A 110 35.37 -3.20 -8.02
N TYR A 111 34.62 -3.40 -6.93
CA TYR A 111 35.12 -3.19 -5.58
C TYR A 111 36.26 -4.15 -5.24
N GLU A 112 36.12 -5.43 -5.58
CA GLU A 112 37.19 -6.43 -5.42
C GLU A 112 38.44 -6.06 -6.23
N ALA A 113 38.27 -5.64 -7.48
CA ALA A 113 39.38 -5.21 -8.32
C ALA A 113 40.10 -3.97 -7.75
N GLN A 114 39.35 -3.01 -7.18
CA GLN A 114 39.92 -1.84 -6.52
C GLN A 114 40.68 -2.22 -5.25
N ALA A 115 40.17 -3.15 -4.44
CA ALA A 115 40.85 -3.62 -3.23
C ALA A 115 42.22 -4.23 -3.56
N VAL A 116 42.29 -5.09 -4.59
CA VAL A 116 43.55 -5.67 -5.07
C VAL A 116 44.53 -4.58 -5.55
N LEU A 117 44.02 -3.56 -6.24
CA LEU A 117 44.86 -2.45 -6.71
C LEU A 117 45.41 -1.61 -5.55
N ILE A 118 44.58 -1.33 -4.52
CA ILE A 118 45.01 -0.60 -3.32
C ILE A 118 46.12 -1.37 -2.61
N ASP A 119 45.99 -2.68 -2.44
CA ASP A 119 47.02 -3.52 -1.83
C ASP A 119 48.33 -3.50 -2.62
N LYS A 120 48.23 -3.56 -3.96
CA LYS A 120 49.40 -3.44 -4.83
C LYS A 120 50.09 -2.07 -4.68
N LEU A 121 49.34 -0.97 -4.70
CA LEU A 121 49.90 0.36 -4.54
C LEU A 121 50.47 0.58 -3.12
N SER A 122 49.86 -0.03 -2.10
CA SER A 122 50.35 0.00 -0.72
C SER A 122 51.70 -0.69 -0.62
N THR A 123 51.84 -1.90 -1.18
CA THR A 123 53.12 -2.63 -1.18
C THR A 123 54.21 -1.90 -1.97
N GLU A 124 53.86 -1.31 -3.12
CA GLU A 124 54.80 -0.51 -3.92
C GLU A 124 55.25 0.76 -3.18
N ASN A 125 54.33 1.46 -2.52
CA ASN A 125 54.68 2.62 -1.69
C ASN A 125 55.61 2.25 -0.53
N ILE A 126 55.40 1.11 0.12
CA ILE A 126 56.27 0.62 1.20
C ILE A 126 57.68 0.34 0.64
N ALA A 127 57.77 -0.35 -0.51
CA ALA A 127 59.03 -0.64 -1.17
C ALA A 127 59.81 0.64 -1.53
N LEU A 128 59.16 1.60 -2.20
CA LEU A 128 59.77 2.87 -2.58
C LEU A 128 60.21 3.69 -1.36
N ARG A 129 59.44 3.71 -0.28
CA ARG A 129 59.83 4.38 0.98
C ARG A 129 61.10 3.77 1.55
N SER A 130 61.18 2.44 1.59
CA SER A 130 62.38 1.75 2.06
C SER A 130 63.61 2.06 1.19
N GLU A 131 63.44 2.17 -0.12
CA GLU A 131 64.52 2.52 -1.04
C GLU A 131 64.99 3.97 -0.81
N ILE A 132 64.06 4.90 -0.63
CA ILE A 132 64.37 6.29 -0.28
C ILE A 132 65.17 6.36 1.03
N ASP A 133 64.78 5.61 2.04
CA ASP A 133 65.48 5.59 3.34
C ASP A 133 66.90 5.02 3.21
N LEU A 134 67.09 3.97 2.40
CA LEU A 134 68.40 3.42 2.09
C LEU A 134 69.30 4.42 1.32
N LEU A 135 68.74 5.13 0.35
CA LEU A 135 69.47 6.13 -0.43
C LEU A 135 69.85 7.33 0.44
N LYS A 136 68.94 7.79 1.31
CA LYS A 136 69.23 8.85 2.30
C LYS A 136 70.38 8.45 3.22
N ALA A 137 70.33 7.23 3.77
CA ALA A 137 71.40 6.73 4.65
C ALA A 137 72.77 6.70 3.94
N LYS A 138 72.80 6.27 2.66
CA LYS A 138 74.04 6.31 1.85
C LYS A 138 74.54 7.73 1.64
N LEU A 139 73.64 8.69 1.43
CA LEU A 139 73.99 10.09 1.21
C LEU A 139 74.58 10.72 2.48
N THR A 140 74.00 10.46 3.66
CA THR A 140 74.57 10.91 4.95
C THR A 140 75.99 10.39 5.17
N ILE A 141 76.26 9.13 4.83
CA ILE A 141 77.61 8.54 4.95
C ILE A 141 78.62 9.19 3.99
N LEU A 142 78.16 9.70 2.84
CA LEU A 142 78.99 10.38 1.86
C LEU A 142 79.28 11.84 2.25
N ASP A 143 78.32 12.52 2.87
CA ASP A 143 78.51 13.90 3.36
C ASP A 143 79.40 13.98 4.62
N ASP A 144 79.51 12.90 5.40
CA ASP A 144 80.38 12.80 6.59
C ASP A 144 81.85 12.43 6.27
N LYS A 145 82.23 12.27 4.99
CA LYS A 145 83.60 11.93 4.53
C LYS A 145 84.30 13.10 3.85
#